data_AF-A0A495T5K4-F1
#
_entry.id   AF-A0A495T5K4-F1
#
_cell.length_a   1.000
_cell.length_b   1.000
_cell.length_c   1.000
_cell.angle_alpha   90.00
_cell.angle_beta   90.00
_cell.angle_gamma   90.00
#
_symmetry.space_group_name_H-M   'P 1'
#
loop_
_entity.id
_entity.type
_entity.pdbx_description
1 polymer ?
#
loop_
_entity_poly.entity_id
_entity_poly.type
_entity_poly.pdbx_seq_one_letter_code
_entity_poly.pdbx_strand_id
1 'polypeptide(L)' 'MVLYHHGAVIQPCVTKHGKAFVACASILAEGGEATSLGNLGEFASQKCAFAFAARSATAFVDGESLSRSPFELAQAA' A
#
# COMPACT_ATOMS: atom_id res chain seq x y z
N MET A 1 2.95 9.89 7.06
CA MET A 1 1.67 10.58 6.78
C MET A 1 0.58 9.55 6.90
N VAL A 2 -0.53 9.90 7.55
CA VAL A 2 -1.67 9.02 7.77
C VAL A 2 -2.87 9.65 7.05
N LEU A 3 -3.69 8.82 6.43
CA LEU A 3 -4.88 9.19 5.67
C LEU A 3 -6.11 8.67 6.40
N TYR A 4 -7.19 9.44 6.43
CA TYR A 4 -8.47 9.00 6.98
C TYR A 4 -9.43 8.81 5.81
N HIS A 5 -10.03 7.61 5.70
CA HIS A 5 -10.88 7.25 4.58
C HIS A 5 -11.98 6.28 5.01
N HIS A 6 -13.26 6.66 4.84
CA HIS A 6 -14.43 5.85 5.25
C HIS A 6 -14.31 5.22 6.65
N GLY A 7 -13.88 6.02 7.63
CA GLY A 7 -13.68 5.54 9.01
C GLY A 7 -12.39 4.76 9.24
N ALA A 8 -11.71 4.30 8.19
CA ALA A 8 -10.42 3.66 8.31
C ALA A 8 -9.27 4.66 8.35
N VAL A 9 -8.26 4.33 9.15
CA VAL A 9 -6.98 5.01 9.18
C VAL A 9 -6.00 4.25 8.29
N ILE A 10 -5.63 4.85 7.17
CA ILE A 10 -4.68 4.29 6.22
C ILE A 10 -3.30 4.87 6.49
N GLN A 11 -2.32 3.99 6.64
CA GLN A 11 -0.91 4.32 6.77
C GLN A 11 -0.13 3.75 5.58
N PRO A 12 0.07 4.53 4.51
CA PRO A 12 0.97 4.15 3.43
C PRO A 12 2.40 4.19 3.94
N CYS A 13 3.18 3.19 3.57
CA CYS A 13 4.60 3.09 3.89
C CYS A 13 5.40 2.73 2.63
N VAL A 14 6.66 3.15 2.62
CA VAL A 14 7.58 2.84 1.54
C VAL A 14 8.88 2.36 2.13
N THR A 15 9.31 1.18 1.70
CA THR A 15 10.57 0.57 2.15
C THR A 15 11.57 0.57 0.99
N LYS A 16 12.82 0.94 1.25
CA LYS A 16 13.86 0.88 0.23
C LYS A 16 14.47 -0.53 0.18
N HIS A 17 14.46 -1.16 -0.99
CA HIS A 17 15.09 -2.46 -1.24
C HIS A 17 16.13 -2.31 -2.36
N GLY A 18 17.41 -2.26 -2.00
CA GLY A 18 18.48 -1.98 -2.95
C GLY A 18 18.33 -0.63 -3.65
N LYS A 19 18.06 -0.66 -4.96
CA LYS A 19 17.81 0.53 -5.80
C LYS A 19 16.31 0.82 -6.02
N ALA A 20 15.42 -0.03 -5.51
CA ALA A 20 13.98 0.09 -5.65
C ALA A 20 13.32 0.57 -4.35
N PHE A 21 12.07 1.03 -4.50
CA PHE A 21 11.18 1.42 -3.43
C PHE A 21 9.94 0.55 -3.47
N VAL A 22 9.70 -0.19 -2.40
CA VAL A 22 8.57 -1.10 -2.23
C VAL A 22 7.41 -0.31 -1.62
N ALA A 23 6.26 -0.31 -2.30
CA ALA A 23 5.01 0.24 -1.83
C ALA A 23 4.35 -0.74 -0.86
N CYS A 24 4.00 -0.27 0.34
CA CYS A 24 3.34 -1.06 1.37
C CYS A 24 2.24 -0.22 2.02
N ALA A 25 1.24 -0.84 2.64
CA ALA A 25 0.24 -0.10 3.41
C ALA A 25 -0.32 -0.92 4.58
N SER A 26 -0.71 -0.21 5.63
CA SER A 26 -1.47 -0.76 6.74
C SER A 26 -2.73 0.06 6.94
N ILE A 27 -3.81 -0.60 7.36
CA ILE A 27 -5.14 -0.01 7.53
C ILE A 27 -5.61 -0.38 8.93
N LEU A 28 -6.10 0.59 9.69
CA LEU A 28 -6.75 0.39 10.97
C LEU A 28 -8.22 0.76 10.82
N ALA A 29 -9.11 -0.21 10.92
CA ALA A 29 -10.55 0.00 10.82
C ALA A 29 -11.11 0.68 12.09
N GLU A 30 -12.32 1.25 12.00
CA GLU A 30 -13.01 1.88 13.14
C GLU A 30 -13.15 0.94 14.34
N GLY A 31 -13.31 -0.36 14.09
CA GLY A 31 -13.38 -1.39 15.13
C GLY A 31 -12.06 -1.69 15.85
N GLY A 32 -10.96 -1.05 15.45
CA GLY A 32 -9.61 -1.30 15.99
C GLY A 32 -8.86 -2.44 15.30
N GLU A 33 -9.45 -3.09 14.30
CA GLU A 33 -8.82 -4.16 13.53
C GLU A 33 -7.75 -3.61 12.59
N ALA A 34 -6.53 -4.12 12.72
CA ALA A 34 -5.40 -3.72 11.89
C ALA A 34 -5.17 -4.74 10.75
N THR A 35 -5.22 -4.26 9.52
CA THR A 35 -4.96 -5.04 8.30
C THR A 35 -3.68 -4.55 7.63
N SER A 36 -2.74 -5.46 7.37
CA SER A 36 -1.57 -5.18 6.53
C SER A 36 -1.82 -5.65 5.12
N LEU A 37 -1.60 -4.79 4.12
CA LEU A 37 -1.69 -5.16 2.71
C LEU A 37 -0.36 -5.72 2.15
N GLY A 38 0.68 -5.79 2.98
CA GLY A 38 1.98 -6.33 2.59
C GLY A 38 2.67 -5.50 1.51
N ASN A 39 3.42 -6.19 0.64
CA ASN A 39 4.14 -5.57 -0.47
C ASN A 39 3.21 -5.47 -1.68
N LEU A 40 2.87 -4.24 -2.06
CA LEU A 40 1.93 -3.94 -3.13
C LEU A 40 2.62 -3.80 -4.51
N GLY A 41 3.92 -3.49 -4.53
CA GLY A 41 4.69 -3.37 -5.77
C GLY A 41 6.01 -2.60 -5.60
N GLU A 42 6.88 -2.65 -6.62
CA GLU A 42 8.16 -1.94 -6.62
C GLU A 42 8.20 -0.78 -7.62
N PHE A 43 8.92 0.27 -7.25
CA PHE A 43 9.06 1.49 -8.05
C PHE A 43 10.49 2.03 -7.99
N ALA A 44 10.92 2.69 -9.06
CA ALA A 44 12.20 3.42 -9.09
C ALA A 44 12.17 4.73 -8.28
N SER A 45 10.98 5.17 -7.83
CA SER A 45 10.78 6.44 -7.12
C SER A 45 9.95 6.25 -5.86
N GLN A 46 10.46 6.75 -4.73
CA GLN A 46 9.77 6.74 -3.45
C GLN A 46 8.42 7.45 -3.51
N LYS A 47 8.32 8.56 -4.25
CA LYS A 47 7.07 9.33 -4.40
C LYS A 47 6.02 8.50 -5.13
N CYS A 48 6.41 7.79 -6.19
CA CYS A 48 5.50 6.92 -6.93
C CYS A 48 5.05 5.72 -6.09
N ALA A 49 5.97 5.08 -5.36
CA ALA A 49 5.64 4.00 -4.44
C ALA A 49 4.64 4.45 -3.37
N PHE A 50 4.85 5.63 -2.79
CA PHE A 50 3.96 6.18 -1.76
C PHE A 50 2.56 6.48 -2.32
N ALA A 51 2.48 7.14 -3.48
CA ALA A 51 1.21 7.46 -4.11
C ALA A 51 0.43 6.20 -4.51
N PHE A 52 1.14 5.17 -4.98
CA PHE A 52 0.56 3.87 -5.29
C PHE A 52 0.05 3.15 -4.04
N ALA A 53 0.85 3.11 -2.96
CA ALA A 53 0.44 2.53 -1.69
C ALA A 53 -0.85 3.17 -1.14
N ALA A 54 -0.93 4.51 -1.18
CA ALA A 54 -2.12 5.24 -0.76
C ALA A 54 -3.35 4.87 -1.60
N ARG A 55 -3.23 4.89 -2.93
CA ARG A 55 -4.34 4.54 -3.84
C ARG A 55 -4.82 3.10 -3.65
N SER A 56 -3.89 2.15 -3.56
CA SER A 56 -4.24 0.74 -3.39
C SER A 56 -4.90 0.48 -2.05
N ALA A 57 -4.47 1.16 -0.98
CA ALA A 57 -5.12 1.06 0.33
C ALA A 57 -6.52 1.69 0.34
N THR A 58 -6.71 2.83 -0.34
CA THR A 58 -8.03 3.42 -0.53
C THR A 58 -8.96 2.45 -1.27
N ALA A 59 -8.52 1.90 -2.41
CA ALA A 59 -9.30 0.92 -3.16
C ALA A 59 -9.68 -0.31 -2.33
N PHE A 60 -8.77 -0.79 -1.47
CA PHE A 60 -9.07 -1.88 -0.54
C PHE A 60 -10.19 -1.53 0.44
N VAL A 61 -10.14 -0.34 1.04
CA VAL A 61 -11.20 0.14 1.95
C VAL A 61 -12.54 0.25 1.23
N ASP A 62 -12.53 0.64 -0.04
CA ASP A 62 -13.72 0.79 -0.87
C ASP A 62 -14.28 -0.54 -1.41
N GLY A 63 -13.58 -1.65 -1.15
CA GLY A 63 -13.94 -2.98 -1.69
C GLY A 63 -13.69 -3.10 -3.20
N GLU A 64 -12.90 -2.19 -3.78
CA GLU A 64 -12.51 -2.22 -5.18
C GLU A 64 -11.32 -3.16 -5.42
N SER A 65 -11.15 -3.60 -6.67
CA SER A 65 -9.98 -4.36 -7.07
C SER A 65 -8.69 -3.55 -6.90
N LEU A 66 -7.67 -4.15 -6.28
CA LEU A 66 -6.37 -3.50 -6.09
C LEU A 66 -5.74 -3.14 -7.44
N SER A 67 -5.17 -1.94 -7.51
CA SER A 67 -4.35 -1.55 -8.67
C SER A 67 -3.22 -2.55 -8.83
N ARG A 68 -3.07 -3.12 -10.03
CA ARG A 68 -1.90 -3.92 -10.35
C ARG A 68 -0.65 -3.05 -10.29
N SER A 69 0.42 -3.57 -9.72
CA SER A 69 1.73 -2.93 -9.80
C SER A 69 2.24 -2.96 -11.24
N PRO A 70 3.06 -1.99 -11.66
CA PRO A 70 3.69 -2.02 -12.98
C PRO A 70 4.60 -3.24 -13.17
N PHE A 71 5.12 -3.77 -12.07
CA PHE A 71 5.98 -4.96 -12.02
C PHE A 71 5.51 -5.85 -10.89
N GLU A 72 5.29 -7.13 -11.16
CA GLU A 72 5.04 -8.12 -10.11
C GLU A 72 6.36 -8.43 -9.41
N LEU A 73 6.35 -8.40 -8.08
CA LEU A 73 7.40 -9.03 -7.32
C LEU A 73 7.32 -10.52 -7.62
N ALA A 74 8.40 -11.15 -8.07
CA ALA A 74 8.45 -12.61 -8.11
C ALA A 74 8.18 -13.09 -6.69
N GLN A 75 6.97 -13.57 -6.43
CA GLN A 75 6.60 -14.13 -5.15
C GLN A 75 7.51 -15.35 -4.98
N ALA A 76 8.45 -15.29 -4.04
CA ALA A 76 9.25 -16.46 -3.70
C ALA A 76 8.26 -17.54 -3.27
N ALA A 77 8.18 -18.59 -4.08
CA ALA A 77 7.34 -19.76 -3.87
C ALA A 77 7.74 -20.51 -2.59
#